data_AF-A0A8T6ZTB7-F1
#
_entry.id   AF-A0A8T6ZTB7-F1
#
_cell.length_a   1.000
_cell.length_b   1.000
_cell.length_c   1.000
_cell.angle_alpha   90.00
_cell.angle_beta   90.00
_cell.angle_gamma   90.00
#
_symmetry.space_group_name_H-M   'P 1'
#
loop_
_entity.id
_entity.type
_entity.pdbx_description
1 polymer ?
#
loop_
_entity_poly.entity_id
_entity_poly.type
_entity_poly.pdbx_seq_one_letter_code
_entity_poly.pdbx_strand_id
1 'polypeptide(L)'
;PEELRRRLVPRQPALELEPPTAIPVQPQRRRQAARKRLHERENSVINRILADLGLAVAGRDVGRAISTVRRMNNRSAVTKLFKAAVNSHLGIERKQRNAPRAAELEHVLEQLDAIGDAVRDEIREKLEEATNA
;
A
#
# COMPACT_ATOMS: atom_id res chain seq x y z
N PRO A 1 -52.41 -18.35 -31.31
CA PRO A 1 -52.04 -19.10 -30.09
C PRO A 1 -50.94 -18.36 -29.30
N GLU A 2 -51.36 -17.34 -28.54
CA GLU A 2 -50.51 -16.47 -27.72
C GLU A 2 -50.04 -17.12 -26.40
N GLU A 3 -50.53 -18.33 -26.08
CA GLU A 3 -50.23 -19.02 -24.82
C GLU A 3 -48.78 -19.47 -24.66
N LEU A 4 -48.05 -19.66 -25.76
CA LEU A 4 -46.68 -20.18 -25.71
C LEU A 4 -45.66 -19.13 -25.20
N ARG A 5 -45.92 -17.84 -25.43
CA ARG A 5 -45.02 -16.74 -25.01
C ARG A 5 -45.19 -16.35 -23.54
N ARG A 6 -46.32 -16.70 -22.91
CA ARG A 6 -46.56 -16.46 -21.47
C ARG A 6 -45.81 -17.44 -20.55
N ARG A 7 -45.27 -18.54 -21.06
CA ARG A 7 -44.67 -19.61 -20.23
C ARG A 7 -43.14 -19.58 -20.14
N LEU A 8 -42.48 -18.60 -20.76
CA LEU A 8 -41.02 -18.48 -20.73
C LEU A 8 -40.60 -17.15 -20.09
N VAL A 9 -40.96 -16.97 -18.83
CA VAL A 9 -40.15 -16.15 -17.92
C VAL A 9 -39.61 -17.10 -16.86
N PRO A 10 -38.40 -17.66 -17.03
CA PRO A 10 -37.70 -18.16 -15.87
C PRO A 10 -37.39 -16.92 -15.02
N ARG A 11 -38.21 -16.73 -13.99
CA ARG A 11 -37.91 -15.92 -12.82
C ARG A 11 -36.57 -16.44 -12.33
N GLN A 12 -35.49 -15.76 -12.70
CA GLN A 12 -34.20 -15.94 -12.05
C GLN A 12 -34.54 -15.82 -10.57
N PRO A 13 -34.40 -16.87 -9.74
CA PRO A 13 -34.28 -16.58 -8.32
C PRO A 13 -33.16 -15.57 -8.29
N ALA A 14 -33.41 -14.42 -7.66
CA ALA A 14 -32.34 -13.56 -7.22
C ALA A 14 -31.28 -14.54 -6.72
N LEU A 15 -30.12 -14.54 -7.36
CA LEU A 15 -28.92 -14.99 -6.70
C LEU A 15 -28.87 -14.04 -5.51
N GLU A 16 -29.57 -14.43 -4.43
CA GLU A 16 -29.20 -14.08 -3.09
C GLU A 16 -27.71 -14.36 -3.14
N LEU A 17 -26.97 -13.26 -3.23
CA LEU A 17 -25.55 -13.23 -3.09
C LEU A 17 -25.36 -13.77 -1.68
N GLU A 18 -25.39 -15.09 -1.53
CA GLU A 18 -24.96 -15.73 -0.31
C GLU A 18 -23.57 -15.13 -0.09
N PRO A 19 -23.39 -14.36 1.00
CA PRO A 19 -22.11 -13.72 1.23
C PRO A 19 -21.09 -14.85 1.18
N PRO A 20 -20.05 -14.75 0.33
CA PRO A 20 -19.17 -15.86 0.03
C PRO A 20 -18.73 -16.47 1.36
N THR A 21 -19.19 -17.70 1.63
CA THR A 21 -18.90 -18.37 2.90
C THR A 21 -17.38 -18.41 2.99
N ALA A 22 -16.85 -17.76 4.02
CA ALA A 22 -15.42 -17.56 4.15
C ALA A 22 -14.74 -18.93 4.22
N ILE A 23 -14.20 -19.38 3.08
CA ILE A 23 -13.45 -20.63 2.98
C ILE A 23 -12.44 -20.57 4.13
N PRO A 24 -12.39 -21.57 5.04
CA PRO A 24 -11.45 -21.59 6.13
C PRO A 24 -10.03 -21.73 5.58
N VAL A 25 -9.46 -20.60 5.15
CA VAL A 25 -8.07 -20.49 4.77
C VAL A 25 -7.26 -20.73 6.03
N GLN A 26 -6.42 -21.76 5.98
CA GLN A 26 -5.48 -22.10 7.05
C GLN A 26 -4.78 -20.81 7.54
N PRO A 27 -4.50 -20.66 8.84
CA PRO A 27 -3.92 -19.43 9.41
C PRO A 27 -2.69 -18.90 8.67
N GLN A 28 -1.87 -19.78 8.09
CA GLN A 28 -0.73 -19.40 7.25
C GLN A 28 -1.14 -18.72 5.93
N ARG A 29 -2.17 -19.22 5.25
CA ARG A 29 -2.73 -18.60 4.03
C ARG A 29 -3.32 -17.22 4.32
N ARG A 30 -4.00 -17.04 5.46
CA ARG A 30 -4.49 -15.71 5.92
C ARG A 30 -3.33 -14.73 6.08
N ARG A 31 -2.25 -15.14 6.75
CA ARG A 31 -1.05 -14.31 6.94
C ARG A 31 -0.36 -13.96 5.63
N GLN A 32 -0.23 -14.91 4.69
CA GLN A 32 0.38 -14.64 3.38
C GLN A 32 -0.46 -13.66 2.56
N ALA A 33 -1.78 -13.83 2.53
CA ALA A 33 -2.68 -12.92 1.82
C ALA A 33 -2.64 -11.50 2.42
N ALA A 34 -2.64 -11.37 3.76
CA ALA A 34 -2.52 -10.08 4.42
C ALA A 34 -1.19 -9.37 4.10
N ARG A 35 -0.06 -10.11 4.10
CA ARG A 35 1.24 -9.57 3.69
C ARG A 35 1.27 -9.12 2.24
N LYS A 36 0.65 -9.90 1.34
CA LYS A 36 0.56 -9.55 -0.08
C LYS A 36 -0.21 -8.24 -0.27
N ARG A 37 -1.39 -8.12 0.36
CA ARG A 37 -2.21 -6.89 0.30
C ARG A 37 -1.47 -5.69 0.87
N LEU A 38 -0.78 -5.85 1.99
CA LEU A 38 0.06 -4.80 2.56
C LEU A 38 1.10 -4.35 1.53
N HIS A 39 1.85 -5.28 0.96
CA HIS A 39 2.89 -4.96 -0.02
C HIS A 39 2.35 -4.28 -1.29
N GLU A 40 1.18 -4.70 -1.78
CA GLU A 40 0.51 -4.04 -2.90
C GLU A 40 0.12 -2.60 -2.55
N ARG A 41 -0.41 -2.37 -1.34
CA ARG A 41 -0.77 -1.04 -0.86
C ARG A 41 0.46 -0.15 -0.67
N GLU A 42 1.53 -0.65 -0.07
CA GLU A 42 2.82 0.05 0.05
C GLU A 42 3.33 0.52 -1.32
N ASN A 43 3.31 -0.37 -2.32
CA ASN A 43 3.75 -0.03 -3.68
C ASN A 43 2.85 1.04 -4.32
N SER A 44 1.54 0.98 -4.08
CA SER A 44 0.60 2.00 -4.53
C SER A 44 0.91 3.37 -3.94
N VAL A 45 1.19 3.44 -2.63
CA VAL A 45 1.56 4.68 -1.94
C VAL A 45 2.89 5.23 -2.47
N ILE A 46 3.91 4.38 -2.62
CA ILE A 46 5.21 4.78 -3.17
C ILE A 46 5.06 5.35 -4.59
N ASN A 47 4.23 4.72 -5.42
CA ASN A 47 3.94 5.23 -6.77
C ASN A 47 3.23 6.58 -6.74
N ARG A 48 2.26 6.76 -5.82
CA ARG A 48 1.58 8.05 -5.61
C ARG A 48 2.57 9.14 -5.22
N ILE A 49 3.44 8.89 -4.25
CA ILE A 49 4.46 9.85 -3.81
C ILE A 49 5.35 10.28 -4.99
N LEU A 50 5.83 9.32 -5.80
CA LEU A 50 6.64 9.64 -6.97
C LEU A 50 5.87 10.48 -8.00
N ALA A 51 4.59 10.17 -8.24
CA ALA A 51 3.74 10.91 -9.16
C ALA A 51 3.46 12.34 -8.66
N ASP A 52 3.11 12.49 -7.38
CA ASP A 52 2.83 13.79 -6.74
C ASP A 52 4.05 14.73 -6.76
N LEU A 53 5.25 14.17 -6.69
CA LEU A 53 6.51 14.90 -6.75
C LEU A 53 7.04 15.08 -8.19
N GLY A 54 6.34 14.53 -9.20
CA GLY A 54 6.76 14.59 -10.60
C GLY A 54 8.08 13.85 -10.88
N LEU A 55 8.43 12.86 -10.07
CA LEU A 55 9.72 12.17 -10.11
C LEU A 55 9.69 10.94 -11.01
N ALA A 56 10.70 10.83 -11.89
CA ALA A 56 10.91 9.62 -12.66
C ALA A 56 11.32 8.46 -11.76
N VAL A 57 10.75 7.27 -11.99
CA VAL A 57 11.04 6.04 -11.21
C VAL A 57 12.54 5.70 -11.18
N ALA A 58 13.20 5.84 -12.34
CA ALA A 58 14.63 5.56 -12.51
C ALA A 58 15.55 6.78 -12.23
N GLY A 59 14.97 7.95 -11.91
CA GLY A 59 15.72 9.16 -11.56
C GLY A 59 16.49 9.01 -10.25
N ARG A 60 17.29 10.03 -9.89
CA ARG A 60 18.11 10.04 -8.66
C ARG A 60 17.95 11.31 -7.83
N ASP A 61 16.90 12.07 -8.08
CA ASP A 61 16.62 13.37 -7.45
C ASP A 61 16.52 13.24 -5.93
N VAL A 62 15.76 12.25 -5.44
CA VAL A 62 15.65 11.95 -3.99
C VAL A 62 17.00 11.55 -3.40
N GLY A 63 17.79 10.76 -4.14
CA GLY A 63 19.14 10.40 -3.72
C GLY A 63 20.07 11.62 -3.65
N ARG A 64 19.96 12.57 -4.58
CA ARG A 64 20.77 13.78 -4.54
C ARG A 64 20.42 14.67 -3.36
N ALA A 65 19.14 14.84 -3.05
CA ALA A 65 18.67 15.66 -1.95
C ALA A 65 18.93 15.03 -0.57
N ILE A 66 18.82 13.71 -0.43
CA ILE A 66 18.86 13.03 0.87
C ILE A 66 20.08 12.11 0.97
N SER A 67 21.00 12.47 1.88
CA SER A 67 22.29 11.78 2.06
C SER A 67 22.16 10.30 2.43
N THR A 68 21.12 9.91 3.19
CA THR A 68 20.89 8.53 3.65
C THR A 68 20.53 7.54 2.52
N VAL A 69 20.13 8.08 1.36
CA VAL A 69 19.70 7.32 0.16
C VAL A 69 20.49 7.72 -1.09
N ARG A 70 21.68 8.32 -0.91
CA ARG A 70 22.43 9.01 -1.98
C ARG A 70 22.69 8.26 -3.28
N ARG A 71 22.83 6.94 -3.20
CA ARG A 71 23.17 6.07 -4.35
C ARG A 71 21.97 5.36 -4.96
N MET A 72 20.77 5.62 -4.46
CA MET A 72 19.57 4.91 -4.84
C MET A 72 18.80 5.66 -5.94
N ASN A 73 18.06 4.94 -6.78
CA ASN A 73 17.07 5.57 -7.64
C ASN A 73 15.86 6.05 -6.81
N ASN A 74 15.05 6.94 -7.38
CA ASN A 74 13.92 7.56 -6.70
C ASN A 74 12.99 6.50 -6.08
N ARG A 75 12.63 5.45 -6.83
CA ARG A 75 11.78 4.38 -6.28
C ARG A 75 12.40 3.70 -5.06
N SER A 76 13.66 3.29 -5.14
CA SER A 76 14.30 2.58 -4.01
C SER A 76 14.56 3.51 -2.84
N ALA A 77 14.86 4.78 -3.10
CA ALA A 77 15.02 5.82 -2.09
C ALA A 77 13.72 6.03 -1.31
N VAL A 78 12.61 6.33 -2.02
CA VAL A 78 11.28 6.50 -1.43
C VAL A 78 10.84 5.24 -0.69
N THR A 79 11.05 4.05 -1.26
CA THR A 79 10.73 2.78 -0.59
C THR A 79 11.46 2.65 0.75
N LYS A 80 12.74 3.02 0.80
CA LYS A 80 13.55 2.90 2.01
C LYS A 80 13.13 3.93 3.07
N LEU A 81 12.88 5.18 2.66
CA LEU A 81 12.39 6.24 3.55
C LEU A 81 11.01 5.90 4.10
N PHE A 82 10.09 5.47 3.23
CA PHE A 82 8.75 5.05 3.63
C PHE A 82 8.77 3.89 4.64
N LYS A 83 9.56 2.84 4.38
CA LYS A 83 9.71 1.73 5.33
C LYS A 83 10.33 2.16 6.65
N ALA A 84 11.28 3.10 6.63
CA ALA A 84 11.83 3.66 7.85
C ALA A 84 10.77 4.43 8.65
N ALA A 85 9.95 5.24 7.98
CA ALA A 85 8.84 5.97 8.59
C ALA A 85 7.77 5.03 9.16
N VAL A 86 7.37 3.99 8.43
CA VAL A 86 6.43 2.95 8.92
C VAL A 86 6.98 2.26 10.17
N ASN A 87 8.26 1.86 10.16
CA ASN A 87 8.88 1.23 11.34
C ASN A 87 8.94 2.18 12.55
N SER A 88 9.23 3.46 12.30
CA SER A 88 9.24 4.50 13.34
C SER A 88 7.85 4.70 13.94
N HIS A 89 6.82 4.80 13.08
CA HIS A 89 5.43 4.99 13.49
C HIS A 89 4.91 3.82 14.32
N LEU A 90 5.30 2.59 13.97
CA LEU A 90 4.91 1.40 14.70
C LEU A 90 5.68 1.17 16.01
N GLY A 91 6.63 2.04 16.36
CA GLY A 91 7.48 1.86 17.53
C GLY A 91 8.28 0.55 17.50
N ILE A 92 8.45 -0.04 16.30
CA ILE A 92 9.26 -1.24 16.11
C ILE A 92 10.71 -0.78 16.16
N GLU A 93 11.22 -0.59 17.37
CA GLU A 93 12.65 -0.50 17.59
C GLU A 93 13.31 -1.71 16.91
N ARG A 94 14.44 -1.46 16.25
CA ARG A 94 15.23 -2.33 15.35
C ARG A 94 15.45 -3.81 15.75
N LYS A 95 14.91 -4.30 16.86
CA LYS A 95 15.07 -5.65 17.42
C LYS A 95 13.76 -6.44 17.66
N GLN A 96 12.57 -5.88 17.46
CA GLN A 96 11.32 -6.65 17.56
C GLN A 96 11.03 -7.38 16.23
N ARG A 97 11.74 -8.49 15.99
CA ARG A 97 11.59 -9.35 14.80
C ARG A 97 10.35 -10.27 14.90
N ASN A 98 9.30 -9.83 15.59
CA ASN A 98 8.06 -10.57 15.71
C ASN A 98 7.11 -10.05 14.64
N ALA A 99 6.69 -10.95 13.75
CA ALA A 99 5.76 -10.62 12.67
C ALA A 99 4.54 -9.86 13.25
N PRO A 100 4.12 -8.74 12.63
CA PRO A 100 3.00 -7.97 13.12
C PRO A 100 1.77 -8.87 13.29
N ARG A 101 1.11 -8.76 14.43
CA ARG A 101 -0.14 -9.48 14.71
C ARG A 101 -1.19 -9.02 13.69
N ALA A 102 -2.17 -9.87 13.36
CA ALA A 102 -3.15 -9.57 12.31
C ALA A 102 -3.92 -8.25 12.56
N ALA A 103 -4.19 -7.92 13.83
CA ALA A 103 -4.82 -6.64 14.21
C ALA A 103 -3.90 -5.43 14.02
N GLU A 104 -2.58 -5.59 14.17
CA GLU A 104 -1.61 -4.52 13.91
C GLU A 104 -1.51 -4.23 12.41
N LEU A 105 -1.74 -5.23 11.54
CA LEU A 105 -1.74 -5.04 10.09
C LEU A 105 -2.92 -4.19 9.59
N GLU A 106 -4.11 -4.32 10.19
CA GLU A 106 -5.28 -3.52 9.80
C GLU A 106 -5.13 -2.05 10.23
N HIS A 107 -4.68 -1.79 11.45
CA HIS A 107 -4.35 -0.42 11.88
C HIS A 107 -3.22 0.21 11.06
N VAL A 108 -2.20 -0.57 10.68
CA VAL A 108 -1.16 -0.10 9.76
C VAL A 108 -1.78 0.34 8.44
N LEU A 109 -2.68 -0.46 7.86
CA LEU A 109 -3.30 -0.13 6.56
C LEU A 109 -4.04 1.21 6.59
N GLU A 110 -4.70 1.55 7.69
CA GLU A 110 -5.39 2.84 7.86
C GLU A 110 -4.40 4.01 7.95
N GLN A 111 -3.24 3.79 8.57
CA GLN A 111 -2.22 4.82 8.78
C GLN A 111 -1.23 4.96 7.62
N LEU A 112 -1.12 3.97 6.73
CA LEU A 112 -0.17 3.99 5.61
C LEU A 112 -0.31 5.22 4.72
N ASP A 113 -1.55 5.68 4.49
CA ASP A 113 -1.80 6.84 3.64
C ASP A 113 -1.29 8.13 4.30
N ALA A 114 -1.52 8.32 5.60
CA ALA A 114 -1.00 9.45 6.37
C ALA A 114 0.54 9.43 6.48
N ILE A 115 1.13 8.25 6.70
CA ILE A 115 2.59 8.07 6.67
C ILE A 115 3.14 8.41 5.27
N GLY A 116 2.43 8.00 4.23
CA GLY A 116 2.80 8.29 2.84
C GLY A 116 2.82 9.78 2.55
N ASP A 117 1.82 10.52 3.02
CA ASP A 117 1.74 11.97 2.85
C ASP A 117 2.85 12.70 3.64
N ALA A 118 3.10 12.29 4.88
CA ALA A 118 4.21 12.85 5.67
C ALA A 118 5.57 12.64 4.99
N VAL A 119 5.83 11.44 4.46
CA VAL A 119 7.07 11.13 3.73
C VAL A 119 7.16 11.93 2.43
N ARG A 120 6.05 12.13 1.71
CA ARG A 120 6.03 12.99 0.53
C ARG A 120 6.45 14.41 0.88
N ASP A 121 5.88 14.97 1.93
CA ASP A 121 6.10 16.36 2.31
C ASP A 121 7.54 16.57 2.81
N GLU A 122 8.10 15.61 3.57
CA GLU A 122 9.53 15.61 3.95
C GLU A 122 10.46 15.57 2.72
N ILE A 123 10.16 14.71 1.74
CA ILE A 123 10.96 14.64 0.51
C ILE A 123 10.85 15.94 -0.28
N ARG A 124 9.66 16.55 -0.37
CA ARG A 124 9.46 17.83 -1.04
C ARG A 124 10.33 18.91 -0.42
N GLU A 125 10.28 19.06 0.90
CA GLU A 125 11.09 20.04 1.64
C GLU A 125 12.59 19.84 1.34
N LYS A 126 13.08 18.60 1.37
CA LYS A 126 14.48 18.29 1.06
C LYS A 126 14.86 18.57 -0.40
N LEU A 127 13.96 18.37 -1.34
CA LEU A 127 14.20 18.73 -2.74
C LEU A 127 14.27 20.25 -2.92
N GLU A 128 13.41 21.00 -2.23
CA GLU A 128 13.42 22.47 -2.24
C GLU A 128 14.70 23.03 -1.60
N GLU A 129 15.10 22.51 -0.43
CA GLU A 129 16.38 22.85 0.22
C GLU A 129 17.57 22.60 -0.71
N ALA A 130 17.60 21.43 -1.38
CA ALA A 130 18.68 21.07 -2.30
C ALA A 130 18.68 21.86 -3.62
N THR A 131 17.56 22.48 -3.99
CA THR A 131 17.46 23.32 -5.20
C THR A 131 17.87 24.76 -4.89
N ASN A 132 17.65 25.22 -3.66
CA ASN A 132 18.02 26.56 -3.20
C ASN A 132 19.46 26.67 -2.65
N ALA A 133 20.17 25.55 -2.51
CA ALA A 133 21.56 25.45 -2.05
C ALA A 133 22.54 25.33 -3.23
#